data_AF-A0A9E4LEW5-F1
#
_entry.id   AF-A0A9E4LEW5-F1
#
_cell.length_a   1.000
_cell.length_b   1.000
_cell.length_c   1.000
_cell.angle_alpha   90.00
_cell.angle_beta   90.00
_cell.angle_gamma   90.00
#
_symmetry.space_group_name_H-M   'P 1'
#
loop_
_entity.id
_entity.type
_entity.pdbx_description
1 polymer ?
#
loop_
_entity_poly.entity_id
_entity_poly.type
_entity_poly.pdbx_seq_one_letter_code
_entity_poly.pdbx_strand_id
1 'polypeptide(L)' 'MQQQAARFGIYYNSTQNQVVRINSPYWFPPEPEWQKVTAEVNATLLDLRRMVGEQGLSSDPDGVTWTTLPLLDEDA' A
#
# COMPACT_ATOMS: atom_id res chain seq x y z
N MET A 1 11.33 8.55 -19.55
CA MET A 1 10.24 7.70 -19.01
C MET A 1 10.78 6.72 -17.96
N GLN A 2 11.39 7.18 -16.85
CA GLN A 2 12.04 6.26 -15.86
C GLN A 2 11.74 6.57 -14.39
N GLN A 3 11.04 7.67 -14.06
CA GLN A 3 10.85 8.06 -12.65
C GLN A 3 9.61 7.43 -11.98
N GLN A 4 8.62 6.95 -12.74
CA GLN A 4 7.36 6.45 -12.17
C GLN A 4 7.47 5.02 -11.61
N ALA A 5 8.32 4.16 -12.19
CA ALA A 5 8.49 2.78 -11.72
C ALA A 5 9.04 2.69 -10.29
N ALA A 6 9.81 3.70 -9.85
CA ALA A 6 10.33 3.77 -8.48
C ALA A 6 9.20 3.88 -7.43
N ARG A 7 8.02 4.38 -7.85
CA ARG A 7 6.83 4.52 -7.00
C ARG A 7 5.93 3.27 -7.00
N PHE A 8 6.26 2.25 -7.80
CA PHE A 8 5.54 0.98 -7.73
C PHE A 8 5.95 0.21 -6.49
N GLY A 9 4.98 -0.52 -5.93
CA GLY A 9 5.14 -1.25 -4.69
C GLY A 9 3.85 -1.33 -3.90
N ILE A 10 3.99 -1.70 -2.64
CA ILE A 10 2.88 -1.77 -1.71
C ILE A 10 3.10 -0.72 -0.63
N TYR A 11 2.03 0.01 -0.32
CA TYR A 11 2.00 1.08 0.66
C TYR A 11 1.06 0.69 1.80
N TYR A 12 1.36 1.18 3.00
CA TYR A 12 0.60 0.93 4.22
C TYR A 12 0.08 2.24 4.80
N ASN A 13 -1.16 2.20 5.28
CA ASN A 13 -1.83 3.30 5.98
C ASN A 13 -2.06 2.89 7.43
N SER A 14 -1.41 3.60 8.36
CA SER A 14 -1.48 3.31 9.80
C SER A 14 -2.81 3.70 10.43
N THR A 15 -3.51 4.69 9.87
CA THR A 15 -4.83 5.13 10.35
C THR A 15 -5.90 4.07 10.12
N GLN A 16 -5.85 3.38 8.98
CA GLN A 16 -6.85 2.39 8.57
C GLN A 16 -6.39 0.94 8.80
N ASN A 17 -5.12 0.74 9.16
CA ASN A 17 -4.46 -0.57 9.22
C ASN A 17 -4.60 -1.35 7.89
N GLN A 18 -4.36 -0.66 6.77
CA GLN A 18 -4.60 -1.18 5.43
C GLN A 18 -3.38 -1.06 4.53
N VAL A 19 -3.31 -1.94 3.53
CA VAL A 19 -2.29 -1.91 2.48
C VAL A 19 -2.91 -1.71 1.10
N VAL A 20 -2.20 -1.01 0.21
CA VAL A 20 -2.59 -0.80 -1.19
C VAL A 20 -1.46 -1.19 -2.13
N ARG A 21 -1.80 -1.84 -3.24
CA ARG A 21 -0.85 -2.20 -4.29
C ARG A 21 -0.86 -1.15 -5.40
N ILE A 22 0.31 -0.61 -5.71
CA ILE A 22 0.52 0.33 -6.81
C ILE A 22 1.37 -0.36 -7.88
N ASN A 23 0.72 -0.77 -8.96
CA ASN A 23 1.35 -1.33 -10.15
C ASN A 23 1.04 -0.53 -11.42
N SER A 24 0.32 0.59 -11.28
CA SER A 24 -0.16 1.43 -12.35
C SER A 24 0.21 2.89 -12.08
N PRO A 25 0.53 3.69 -13.12
CA PRO A 25 0.97 5.08 -12.95
C PRO A 25 -0.17 6.09 -12.75
N TYR A 26 -1.43 5.65 -12.86
CA TYR A 26 -2.60 6.52 -12.90
C TYR A 26 -3.04 7.03 -11.53
N TRP A 27 -2.64 6.35 -10.46
CA TRP A 27 -2.95 6.76 -9.09
C TRP A 27 -1.78 6.43 -8.18
N PHE A 28 -1.37 7.42 -7.39
CA PHE A 28 -0.40 7.24 -6.32
C PHE A 28 -1.04 7.72 -5.02
N PRO A 29 -0.86 6.97 -3.92
CA PRO A 29 -1.42 7.36 -2.66
C PRO A 29 -0.79 8.67 -2.16
N PRO A 30 -1.56 9.56 -1.51
CA PRO A 30 -1.04 10.80 -0.97
C PRO A 30 -0.15 10.53 0.25
N GLU A 31 0.98 11.24 0.33
CA GLU A 31 1.81 11.31 1.53
C GLU A 31 1.23 12.38 2.49
N PRO A 32 1.35 12.24 3.83
CA PRO A 32 2.16 11.26 4.56
C PRO A 32 1.41 9.99 5.00
N GLU A 33 0.12 9.86 4.68
CA GLU A 33 -0.74 8.80 5.23
C GLU A 33 -0.35 7.39 4.74
N TRP A 34 0.25 7.30 3.56
CA TRP A 34 0.64 6.05 2.94
C TRP A 34 2.16 5.93 2.86
N GLN A 35 2.72 4.98 3.62
CA GLN A 35 4.15 4.71 3.65
C GLN A 35 4.49 3.47 2.83
N LYS A 36 5.54 3.54 1.99
CA LYS A 36 5.97 2.41 1.17
C LYS A 36 6.56 1.31 2.07
N VAL A 37 5.98 0.11 1.99
CA VAL A 37 6.44 -1.10 2.72
C VAL A 37 7.46 -1.87 1.91
N THR A 38 7.19 -2.06 0.61
CA THR A 38 8.04 -2.84 -0.30
C THR A 38 7.86 -2.39 -1.74
N ALA A 39 8.89 -2.57 -2.57
CA ALA A 39 8.80 -2.41 -4.02
C ALA A 39 8.26 -3.67 -4.73
N GLU A 40 8.19 -4.81 -4.02
CA GLU A 40 7.64 -6.07 -4.55
C GLU A 40 6.11 -6.00 -4.59
N VAL A 41 5.57 -5.68 -5.76
CA VAL A 41 4.11 -5.53 -5.96
C VAL A 41 3.33 -6.83 -5.74
N ASN A 42 3.99 -8.00 -5.80
CA ASN A 42 3.34 -9.29 -5.62
C ASN A 42 3.51 -9.87 -4.22
N ALA A 43 4.00 -9.09 -3.24
CA ALA A 43 4.13 -9.56 -1.87
C ALA A 43 2.77 -10.02 -1.32
N THR A 44 2.78 -11.14 -0.60
CA THR A 44 1.57 -11.72 -0.03
C THR A 44 1.11 -10.92 1.19
N LEU A 45 -0.18 -11.02 1.56
CA LEU A 45 -0.66 -10.35 2.77
C LEU A 45 0.10 -10.84 4.01
N LEU A 46 0.43 -12.13 4.09
CA LEU A 46 1.22 -12.70 5.18
C LEU A 46 2.61 -12.04 5.28
N ASP A 47 3.28 -11.83 4.16
CA ASP A 47 4.59 -11.16 4.14
C ASP A 47 4.46 -9.70 4.53
N LEU A 48 3.42 -9.01 4.06
CA LEU A 48 3.17 -7.61 4.41
C LEU A 48 2.94 -7.43 5.91
N ARG A 49 2.15 -8.31 6.55
CA ARG A 49 1.94 -8.31 8.00
C ARG A 49 3.24 -8.45 8.76
N ARG A 50 4.11 -9.37 8.32
CA ARG A 50 5.46 -9.50 8.89
C ARG A 50 6.26 -8.21 8.72
N MET A 51 6.33 -7.68 7.50
CA MET A 51 7.13 -6.50 7.17
C MET A 51 6.68 -5.24 7.92
N VAL A 52 5.38 -4.96 8.01
CA VAL A 52 4.88 -3.79 8.73
C VAL A 52 5.09 -3.89 10.24
N GLY A 53 5.10 -5.11 10.80
CA GLY A 53 5.50 -5.36 12.18
C GLY A 53 7.00 -5.16 12.40
N GLU A 54 7.85 -5.75 11.54
CA GLU A 54 9.31 -5.62 11.59
C GLU A 54 9.78 -4.17 11.42
N GLN A 55 9.10 -3.40 10.58
CA GLN A 55 9.37 -1.97 10.36
C GLN A 55 8.75 -1.05 11.42
N GLY A 56 7.98 -1.60 12.38
CA GLY A 56 7.32 -0.82 13.44
C GLY A 56 6.21 0.11 12.93
N LEU A 57 5.62 -0.18 11.76
CA LEU A 57 4.58 0.64 11.13
C LEU A 57 3.19 0.37 11.71
N SER A 58 2.94 -0.85 12.18
CA SER A 58 1.67 -1.24 12.79
C SER A 58 1.88 -1.80 14.20
N SER A 59 1.02 -1.40 15.13
CA SER A 59 0.91 -2.02 16.46
C SER A 59 0.02 -3.27 16.46
N ASP A 60 -0.74 -3.49 15.39
CA ASP A 60 -1.54 -4.69 15.15
C ASP A 60 -1.31 -5.20 13.71
N PRO A 61 -0.17 -5.88 13.45
CA PRO A 61 0.14 -6.37 12.12
C PRO A 61 -0.83 -7.44 11.64
N ASP A 62 -1.41 -8.25 12.54
CA ASP A 62 -2.35 -9.31 12.16
C ASP A 62 -3.70 -8.77 11.67
N GLY A 63 -4.09 -7.58 12.12
CA GLY A 63 -5.27 -6.86 11.64
C GLY A 63 -5.15 -6.25 10.24
N VAL A 64 -3.97 -6.29 9.61
CA VAL A 64 -3.75 -5.63 8.32
C VAL A 64 -4.52 -6.30 7.20
N THR A 65 -5.22 -5.48 6.42
CA THR A 65 -6.07 -5.92 5.29
C THR A 65 -5.77 -5.15 4.02
N TRP A 66 -6.20 -5.68 2.86
CA TRP A 66 -6.12 -4.94 1.60
C TRP A 66 -7.17 -3.84 1.57
N THR A 67 -6.78 -2.64 1.14
CA THR A 67 -7.74 -1.61 0.79
C THR A 67 -8.44 -1.97 -0.52
N THR A 68 -9.66 -1.46 -0.67
CA THR A 68 -10.33 -1.43 -1.97
C THR A 68 -10.10 -0.03 -2.51
N LEU A 69 -9.39 0.10 -3.63
CA LEU A 69 -9.33 1.38 -4.32
C LEU A 69 -10.77 1.78 -4.66
N PRO A 70 -11.22 2.99 -4.30
CA PRO A 70 -12.51 3.46 -4.76
C PRO A 70 -12.50 3.35 -6.28
N LEU A 71 -13.43 2.56 -6.83
CA LEU A 71 -13.75 2.67 -8.24
C LEU A 71 -14.05 4.15 -8.46
N LEU A 72 -13.32 4.78 -9.38
CA LEU A 72 -13.77 6.07 -9.88
C LEU A 72 -15.12 5.76 -10.50
N ASP A 73 -16.23 6.10 -9.84
CA ASP A 73 -17.54 6.05 -10.46
C ASP A 73 -17.43 6.96 -11.69
N GLU A 74 -17.38 6.38 -12.89
CA GLU A 74 -17.39 7.12 -14.16
C GLU A 74 -18.79 7.67 -14.49
N ASP A 75 -19.75 7.63 -13.56
CA ASP A 75 -21.13 8.07 -13.80
C ASP A 75 -21.70 8.86 -12.60
N ALA A 76 -21.71 10.19 -12.72
CA ALA A 76 -22.77 11.07 -12.18
C ALA A 76 -22.80 12.41 -12.93
#